data_AF-A0A846PGP3-F1
#
_entry.id   AF-A0A846PGP3-F1
#
_cell.length_a   1.000
_cell.length_b   1.000
_cell.length_c   1.000
_cell.angle_alpha   90.00
_cell.angle_beta   90.00
_cell.angle_gamma   90.00
#
_symmetry.space_group_name_H-M   'P 1'
#
loop_
_entity.id
_entity.type
_entity.pdbx_description
1 polymer ?
#
loop_
_entity_poly.entity_id
_entity_poly.type
_entity_poly.pdbx_seq_one_letter_code
_entity_poly.pdbx_strand_id
1 'polypeptide(L)'
;MHKTVLICEGYNDTVFLHETLINRMSVKSNQVKIYSRLISFTRDVRSSTQANISIIAVDGPVSPKFPVRFVRQFWYIEVSQMSLGVITDGDRGEMYDKLVEYLRLYLDTNCKKHNIDPALSYSDSERKLKMCFNGRRTVTIWTFGVPASLEIQVSKALKEKYKKLRSLAGEDETIRAACHLLSISREDLIRSSVGLLANKKWFIDFCKRFDKRF
;
A
#
# COMPACT_ATOMS: atom_id res chain seq x y z
N MET A 1 6.02 -17.46 -11.50
CA MET A 1 4.83 -17.06 -10.73
C MET A 1 5.04 -15.64 -10.22
N HIS A 2 4.03 -14.75 -10.28
CA HIS A 2 4.14 -13.37 -9.77
C HIS A 2 3.64 -13.31 -8.33
N LYS A 3 4.32 -12.56 -7.46
CA LYS A 3 3.91 -12.33 -6.06
C LYS A 3 3.83 -10.84 -5.76
N THR A 4 2.82 -10.43 -5.00
CA THR A 4 2.64 -9.05 -4.56
C THR A 4 2.73 -8.98 -3.04
N VAL A 5 3.47 -8.01 -2.53
CA VAL A 5 3.60 -7.74 -1.10
C VAL A 5 3.20 -6.28 -0.87
N LEU A 6 2.26 -6.04 0.05
CA LEU A 6 1.82 -4.73 0.47
C LEU A 6 2.26 -4.49 1.90
N ILE A 7 2.88 -3.35 2.18
CA ILE A 7 3.31 -2.94 3.51
C ILE A 7 2.48 -1.71 3.89
N CYS A 8 1.77 -1.76 5.01
CA CYS A 8 0.81 -0.72 5.42
C CYS A 8 1.12 -0.23 6.84
N GLU A 9 0.84 1.05 7.12
CA GLU A 9 1.15 1.74 8.39
C GLU A 9 0.20 1.42 9.55
N GLY A 10 -0.94 0.79 9.27
CA GLY A 10 -1.90 0.43 10.29
C GLY A 10 -2.68 -0.84 10.00
N TYR A 11 -3.16 -1.47 11.08
CA TYR A 11 -4.06 -2.62 11.00
C TYR A 11 -5.35 -2.27 10.23
N ASN A 12 -5.91 -1.07 10.44
CA ASN A 12 -7.12 -0.63 9.75
C ASN A 12 -6.92 -0.57 8.23
N ASP A 13 -5.77 -0.08 7.75
CA ASP A 13 -5.46 -0.06 6.31
C ASP A 13 -5.36 -1.47 5.74
N THR A 14 -4.77 -2.40 6.51
CA THR A 14 -4.67 -3.79 6.05
C THR A 14 -6.03 -4.45 5.91
N VAL A 15 -6.97 -4.19 6.83
CA VAL A 15 -8.34 -4.69 6.75
C VAL A 15 -9.05 -4.07 5.55
N PHE A 16 -8.97 -2.75 5.40
CA PHE A 16 -9.59 -2.04 4.28
C PHE A 16 -9.07 -2.53 2.91
N LEU A 17 -7.76 -2.72 2.78
CA LEU A 17 -7.15 -3.25 1.56
C LEU A 17 -7.56 -4.69 1.29
N HIS A 18 -7.60 -5.52 2.32
CA HIS A 18 -8.05 -6.90 2.19
C HIS A 18 -9.50 -6.98 1.70
N GLU A 19 -10.40 -6.21 2.30
CA GLU A 19 -11.80 -6.11 1.86
C GLU A 19 -11.90 -5.55 0.44
N THR A 20 -11.10 -4.55 0.10
CA THR A 20 -11.07 -3.97 -1.26
C THR A 20 -10.64 -5.01 -2.29
N LEU A 21 -9.59 -5.79 -2.02
CA LEU A 21 -9.10 -6.83 -2.92
C LEU A 21 -10.16 -7.92 -3.14
N ILE A 22 -10.80 -8.39 -2.07
CA ILE A 22 -11.80 -9.46 -2.16
C ILE A 22 -13.10 -8.96 -2.80
N ASN A 23 -13.67 -7.91 -2.24
CA ASN A 23 -15.03 -7.48 -2.57
C ASN A 23 -15.10 -6.63 -3.84
N ARG A 24 -14.04 -5.85 -4.13
CA ARG A 24 -14.05 -4.89 -5.25
C ARG A 24 -13.19 -5.33 -6.44
N MET A 25 -12.19 -6.18 -6.21
CA MET A 25 -11.30 -6.68 -7.28
C MET A 25 -11.47 -8.17 -7.57
N SER A 26 -12.43 -8.83 -6.93
CA SER A 26 -12.75 -10.25 -7.11
C SER A 26 -11.54 -11.18 -6.91
N VAL A 27 -10.60 -10.77 -6.06
CA VAL A 27 -9.48 -11.63 -5.66
C VAL A 27 -10.02 -12.70 -4.72
N LYS A 28 -9.66 -13.97 -4.95
CA LYS A 28 -10.11 -15.05 -4.07
C LYS A 28 -9.45 -14.91 -2.71
N SER A 29 -10.21 -15.12 -1.62
CA SER A 29 -9.70 -15.00 -0.25
C SER A 29 -8.43 -15.85 0.00
N ASN A 30 -8.37 -17.07 -0.54
CA ASN A 30 -7.19 -17.94 -0.42
C ASN A 30 -5.93 -17.45 -1.17
N GLN A 31 -6.04 -16.38 -1.98
CA GLN A 31 -4.91 -15.75 -2.66
C GLN A 31 -4.31 -14.59 -1.86
N VAL A 32 -4.96 -14.16 -0.77
CA VAL A 32 -4.54 -13.05 0.09
C VAL A 32 -4.21 -13.57 1.48
N LYS A 33 -3.10 -13.12 2.07
CA LYS A 33 -2.77 -13.42 3.48
C LYS A 33 -2.26 -12.18 4.19
N ILE A 34 -2.83 -11.88 5.35
CA ILE A 34 -2.41 -10.77 6.21
C ILE A 34 -1.39 -11.28 7.24
N TYR A 35 -0.35 -10.49 7.44
CA TYR A 35 0.72 -10.74 8.39
C TYR A 35 0.80 -9.55 9.35
N SER A 36 0.54 -9.81 10.63
CA SER A 36 0.71 -8.81 11.71
C SER A 36 2.17 -8.57 12.07
N ARG A 37 3.10 -9.44 11.62
CA ARG A 37 4.54 -9.33 11.91
C ARG A 37 5.36 -9.77 10.70
N LEU A 38 6.42 -9.02 10.40
CA LEU A 38 7.35 -9.36 9.31
C LEU A 38 7.94 -10.77 9.48
N ILE A 39 8.22 -11.19 10.71
CA ILE A 39 8.86 -12.49 10.95
C ILE A 39 7.99 -13.66 10.47
N SER A 40 6.67 -13.53 10.61
CA SER A 40 5.70 -14.52 10.14
C SER A 40 5.72 -14.60 8.61
N PHE A 41 5.80 -13.45 7.95
CA PHE A 41 5.93 -13.39 6.49
C PHE A 41 7.27 -13.96 6.01
N THR A 42 8.37 -13.63 6.67
CA THR A 42 9.71 -14.14 6.33
C THR A 42 9.78 -15.66 6.45
N ARG A 43 9.08 -16.24 7.44
CA ARG A 43 8.95 -17.69 7.59
C ARG A 43 8.26 -18.31 6.37
N ASP A 44 7.11 -17.77 5.98
CA ASP A 44 6.36 -18.25 4.82
C ASP A 44 7.14 -18.13 3.52
N VAL A 45 7.89 -17.04 3.36
CA VAL A 45 8.80 -16.81 2.22
C VAL A 45 9.84 -17.92 2.10
N ARG A 46 10.43 -18.34 3.22
CA ARG A 46 11.44 -19.42 3.25
C ARG A 46 10.85 -20.80 3.02
N SER A 47 9.60 -21.03 3.41
CA SER A 47 8.89 -22.29 3.17
C SER A 47 8.12 -22.32 1.85
N SER A 48 8.21 -21.27 1.01
CA SER A 48 7.45 -21.15 -0.24
C SER A 48 5.93 -21.29 -0.07
N THR A 49 5.41 -20.94 1.11
CA THR A 49 3.98 -21.04 1.47
C THR A 49 3.25 -19.70 1.41
N GLN A 50 3.93 -18.62 0.99
CA GLN A 50 3.29 -17.31 0.89
C GLN A 50 2.13 -17.32 -0.12
N ALA A 51 1.07 -16.59 0.22
CA ALA A 51 -0.05 -16.34 -0.68
C ALA A 51 0.40 -15.56 -1.93
N ASN A 52 -0.50 -15.36 -2.89
CA ASN A 52 -0.16 -14.56 -4.09
C ASN A 52 -0.01 -13.09 -3.74
N ILE A 53 -0.83 -12.62 -2.80
CA ILE A 53 -0.82 -11.27 -2.27
C ILE A 53 -0.61 -11.38 -0.75
N SER A 54 0.49 -10.83 -0.27
CA SER A 54 0.80 -10.74 1.16
C SER A 54 0.59 -9.30 1.61
N ILE A 55 -0.20 -9.08 2.66
CA ILE A 55 -0.38 -7.77 3.28
C ILE A 55 0.34 -7.79 4.62
N ILE A 56 1.23 -6.85 4.86
CA ILE A 56 2.03 -6.73 6.09
C ILE A 56 1.58 -5.47 6.81
N ALA A 57 1.01 -5.64 8.00
CA ALA A 57 0.75 -4.53 8.91
C ALA A 57 2.05 -4.15 9.62
N VAL A 58 2.38 -2.86 9.61
CA VAL A 58 3.41 -2.25 10.44
C VAL A 58 2.67 -1.43 11.48
N ASP A 59 3.04 -1.57 12.77
CA ASP A 59 2.44 -0.75 13.83
C ASP A 59 3.12 0.62 13.84
N GLY A 60 2.63 1.54 12.99
CA GLY A 60 3.14 2.90 12.84
C GLY A 60 3.82 3.18 11.50
N PRO A 61 4.52 4.33 11.36
CA PRO A 61 5.08 4.78 10.09
C PRO A 61 6.01 3.75 9.45
N VAL A 62 5.85 3.50 8.15
CA VAL A 62 6.70 2.54 7.45
C VAL A 62 8.09 3.14 7.32
N SER A 63 9.08 2.49 7.92
CA SER A 63 10.48 2.87 7.70
C SER A 63 10.89 2.54 6.24
N PRO A 64 11.46 3.46 5.46
CA PRO A 64 11.92 3.17 4.09
C PRO A 64 13.05 2.12 4.05
N LYS A 65 13.76 1.93 5.17
CA LYS A 65 14.74 0.84 5.34
C LYS A 65 14.09 -0.54 5.23
N PHE A 66 12.82 -0.66 5.57
CA PHE A 66 12.13 -1.94 5.67
C PHE A 66 11.84 -2.57 4.30
N PRO A 67 11.20 -1.88 3.33
CA PRO A 67 11.07 -2.36 1.95
C PRO A 67 12.42 -2.69 1.31
N VAL A 68 13.45 -1.87 1.52
CA VAL A 68 14.80 -2.11 0.98
C VAL A 68 15.48 -3.31 1.63
N ARG A 69 15.29 -3.55 2.94
CA ARG A 69 15.76 -4.79 3.59
C ARG A 69 15.05 -6.02 3.04
N PHE A 70 13.78 -5.91 2.70
CA PHE A 70 13.03 -7.02 2.11
C PHE A 70 13.56 -7.40 0.72
N VAL A 71 13.94 -6.41 -0.09
CA VAL A 71 14.63 -6.62 -1.37
C VAL A 71 15.89 -7.49 -1.21
N ARG A 72 16.63 -7.38 -0.09
CA ARG A 72 17.79 -8.26 0.21
C ARG A 72 17.40 -9.72 0.30
N GLN A 73 16.20 -9.99 0.82
CA GLN A 73 15.71 -11.34 1.00
C GLN A 73 15.22 -11.95 -0.33
N PHE A 74 15.04 -11.13 -1.37
CA PHE A 74 14.57 -11.56 -2.69
C PHE A 74 15.46 -12.63 -3.34
N TRP A 75 16.75 -12.70 -2.96
CA TRP A 75 17.63 -13.79 -3.41
C TRP A 75 17.12 -15.17 -3.04
N TYR A 76 16.50 -15.28 -1.85
CA TYR A 76 16.01 -16.52 -1.27
C TYR A 76 14.60 -16.90 -1.73
N ILE A 77 13.93 -16.03 -2.50
CA ILE A 77 12.56 -16.26 -2.94
C ILE A 77 12.59 -16.81 -4.38
N GLU A 78 11.98 -17.98 -4.61
CA GLU A 78 11.86 -18.58 -5.95
C GLU A 78 10.80 -17.90 -6.81
N VAL A 79 10.94 -16.58 -6.99
CA VAL A 79 9.95 -15.75 -7.70
C VAL A 79 10.68 -14.95 -8.78
N SER A 80 10.26 -15.14 -10.04
CA SER A 80 10.82 -14.41 -11.18
C SER A 80 10.38 -12.94 -11.22
N GLN A 81 9.20 -12.62 -10.67
CA GLN A 81 8.66 -11.27 -10.63
C GLN A 81 7.94 -10.99 -9.31
N MET A 82 8.37 -9.95 -8.60
CA MET A 82 7.72 -9.50 -7.37
C MET A 82 7.36 -8.02 -7.44
N SER A 83 6.19 -7.70 -6.91
CA SER A 83 5.67 -6.35 -6.74
C SER A 83 5.63 -6.03 -5.25
N LEU A 84 6.22 -4.92 -4.83
CA LEU A 84 6.28 -4.45 -3.45
C LEU A 84 5.63 -3.07 -3.37
N GLY A 85 4.43 -3.02 -2.82
CA GLY A 85 3.71 -1.77 -2.57
C GLY A 85 3.96 -1.29 -1.14
N VAL A 86 4.35 -0.02 -1.01
CA VAL A 86 4.40 0.68 0.27
C VAL A 86 3.20 1.61 0.34
N ILE A 87 2.33 1.34 1.30
CA ILE A 87 1.07 2.05 1.51
C ILE A 87 1.23 2.87 2.79
N THR A 88 1.20 4.19 2.63
CA THR A 88 1.48 5.16 3.71
C THR A 88 0.37 6.20 3.77
N ASP A 89 0.09 6.68 4.99
CA ASP A 89 -0.78 7.81 5.26
C ASP A 89 -0.06 9.15 5.04
N GLY A 90 1.28 9.12 5.03
CA GLY A 90 2.14 10.27 4.78
C GLY A 90 2.26 10.65 3.31
N ASP A 91 3.13 11.62 3.00
CA ASP A 91 3.39 12.02 1.62
C ASP A 91 4.09 10.86 0.86
N ARG A 92 3.34 10.24 -0.05
CA ARG A 92 3.83 9.16 -0.92
C ARG A 92 5.05 9.55 -1.76
N GLY A 93 5.20 10.84 -2.06
CA GLY A 93 6.36 11.41 -2.77
C GLY A 93 7.60 11.39 -1.87
N GLU A 94 7.48 11.87 -0.64
CA GLU A 94 8.55 11.81 0.36
C GLU A 94 8.99 10.36 0.65
N MET A 95 8.03 9.44 0.79
CA MET A 95 8.33 8.02 0.96
C MET A 95 9.08 7.44 -0.26
N TYR A 96 8.67 7.82 -1.48
CA TYR A 96 9.33 7.38 -2.71
C TYR A 96 10.76 7.90 -2.77
N ASP A 97 10.98 9.18 -2.52
CA ASP A 97 12.30 9.80 -2.59
C ASP A 97 13.26 9.15 -1.57
N LYS A 98 12.78 8.89 -0.34
CA LYS A 98 13.54 8.13 0.66
C LYS A 98 13.84 6.70 0.20
N LEU A 99 12.89 5.99 -0.41
CA LEU A 99 13.13 4.65 -0.92
C LEU A 99 14.18 4.62 -2.03
N VAL A 100 14.18 5.61 -2.93
CA VAL A 100 15.21 5.76 -3.96
C VAL A 100 16.58 5.90 -3.30
N GLU A 101 16.71 6.79 -2.32
CA GLU A 101 17.96 7.04 -1.59
C GLU A 101 18.49 5.77 -0.89
N TYR A 102 17.64 5.10 -0.11
CA TYR A 102 18.03 3.88 0.60
C TYR A 102 18.38 2.73 -0.36
N LEU A 103 17.68 2.62 -1.49
CA LEU A 103 17.98 1.60 -2.48
C LEU A 103 19.35 1.85 -3.13
N ARG A 104 19.67 3.09 -3.50
CA ARG A 104 21.00 3.45 -4.03
C ARG A 104 22.11 3.08 -3.04
N LEU A 105 21.94 3.45 -1.76
CA LEU A 105 22.90 3.10 -0.71
C LEU A 105 23.08 1.59 -0.57
N TYR A 106 21.99 0.80 -0.62
CA TYR A 106 22.05 -0.65 -0.56
C TYR A 106 22.86 -1.25 -1.72
N LEU A 107 22.66 -0.74 -2.94
CA LEU A 107 23.35 -1.24 -4.13
C LEU A 107 24.85 -0.95 -4.07
N ASP A 108 25.23 0.27 -3.69
CA ASP A 108 26.63 0.67 -3.59
C ASP A 108 27.40 -0.10 -2.53
N THR A 109 26.74 -0.47 -1.43
CA THR A 109 27.41 -1.10 -0.28
C THR A 109 27.33 -2.62 -0.30
N ASN A 110 26.14 -3.18 -0.52
CA ASN A 110 25.91 -4.61 -0.36
C ASN A 110 25.99 -5.35 -1.70
N CYS A 111 25.33 -4.86 -2.75
CA CYS A 111 25.33 -5.55 -4.04
C CYS A 111 26.72 -5.55 -4.67
N LYS A 112 27.44 -4.43 -4.67
CA LYS A 112 28.85 -4.37 -5.11
C LYS A 112 29.75 -5.34 -4.34
N LYS A 113 29.60 -5.42 -2.99
CA LYS A 113 30.37 -6.37 -2.16
C LYS A 113 30.16 -7.84 -2.55
N HIS A 114 28.97 -8.16 -3.04
CA HIS A 114 28.61 -9.53 -3.45
C HIS A 114 28.72 -9.75 -4.97
N ASN A 115 29.35 -8.84 -5.71
CA ASN A 115 29.47 -8.87 -7.17
C ASN A 115 28.12 -9.04 -7.89
N ILE A 116 27.10 -8.36 -7.37
CA ILE A 116 25.76 -8.32 -7.93
C ILE A 116 25.56 -6.92 -8.51
N ASP A 117 25.23 -6.82 -9.80
CA ASP A 117 24.96 -5.55 -10.46
C ASP A 117 23.56 -5.56 -11.11
N PRO A 118 22.53 -5.09 -10.39
CA PRO A 118 21.18 -5.05 -10.94
C PRO A 118 20.96 -3.85 -11.85
N ALA A 119 20.28 -4.07 -12.97
CA ALA A 119 19.77 -2.99 -13.80
C ALA A 119 18.61 -2.27 -13.08
N LEU A 120 18.69 -0.95 -13.00
CA LEU A 120 17.68 -0.09 -12.39
C LEU A 120 16.92 0.74 -13.41
N SER A 121 15.65 0.97 -13.13
CA SER A 121 14.81 1.93 -13.84
C SER A 121 13.86 2.61 -12.87
N TYR A 122 13.62 3.90 -13.09
CA TYR A 122 12.83 4.76 -12.23
C TYR A 122 11.74 5.43 -13.06
N SER A 123 10.55 5.57 -12.48
CA SER A 123 9.44 6.31 -13.07
C SER A 123 8.85 7.23 -12.01
N ASP A 124 9.23 8.51 -12.07
CA ASP A 124 8.79 9.51 -11.10
C ASP A 124 7.31 9.84 -11.23
N SER A 125 6.77 9.80 -12.45
CA SER A 125 5.33 9.98 -12.70
C SER A 125 4.48 8.88 -12.07
N GLU A 126 4.99 7.64 -12.05
CA GLU A 126 4.30 6.49 -11.44
C GLU A 126 4.74 6.23 -9.99
N ARG A 127 5.76 6.93 -9.50
CA ARG A 127 6.44 6.68 -8.22
C ARG A 127 6.80 5.20 -8.07
N LYS A 128 7.51 4.70 -9.09
CA LYS A 128 7.82 3.28 -9.28
C LYS A 128 9.31 3.10 -9.54
N LEU A 129 9.90 2.18 -8.79
CA LEU A 129 11.26 1.69 -8.96
C LEU A 129 11.22 0.26 -9.47
N LYS A 130 12.00 -0.05 -10.49
CA LYS A 130 12.16 -1.42 -10.98
C LYS A 130 13.63 -1.80 -10.99
N MET A 131 13.90 -2.97 -10.44
CA MET A 131 15.22 -3.54 -10.32
C MET A 131 15.25 -4.94 -10.93
N CYS A 132 16.21 -5.20 -11.81
CA CYS A 132 16.36 -6.45 -12.52
C CYS A 132 17.71 -7.09 -12.23
N PHE A 133 17.69 -8.32 -11.74
CA PHE A 133 18.88 -9.10 -11.44
C PHE A 133 19.16 -10.08 -12.58
N ASN A 134 20.32 -9.91 -13.24
CA ASN A 134 20.82 -10.76 -14.31
C ASN A 134 19.78 -11.05 -15.41
N GLY A 135 18.88 -10.09 -15.70
CA GLY A 135 17.81 -10.23 -16.69
C GLY A 135 16.70 -11.24 -16.35
N ARG A 136 16.79 -11.97 -15.23
CA ARG A 136 15.91 -13.11 -14.91
C ARG A 136 14.90 -12.82 -13.82
N ARG A 137 15.28 -12.01 -12.83
CA ARG A 137 14.43 -11.71 -11.68
C ARG A 137 14.17 -10.23 -11.56
N THR A 138 12.91 -9.85 -11.40
CA THR A 138 12.50 -8.45 -11.34
C THR A 138 11.78 -8.15 -10.04
N VAL A 139 12.20 -7.10 -9.35
CA VAL A 139 11.46 -6.49 -8.25
C VAL A 139 10.96 -5.14 -8.71
N THR A 140 9.67 -4.88 -8.51
CA THR A 140 9.07 -3.57 -8.72
C THR A 140 8.61 -3.05 -7.37
N ILE A 141 9.19 -1.94 -6.90
CA ILE A 141 8.80 -1.24 -5.69
C ILE A 141 7.99 -0.02 -6.11
N TRP A 142 6.89 0.24 -5.43
CA TRP A 142 6.10 1.44 -5.69
C TRP A 142 5.51 1.97 -4.39
N THR A 143 5.36 3.28 -4.32
CA THR A 143 4.65 3.91 -3.21
C THR A 143 3.23 4.24 -3.62
N PHE A 144 2.36 4.21 -2.64
CA PHE A 144 0.97 4.53 -2.80
C PHE A 144 0.49 5.23 -1.54
N GLY A 145 -0.07 6.43 -1.71
CA GLY A 145 -0.71 7.11 -0.60
C GLY A 145 -2.11 6.53 -0.44
N VAL A 146 -2.46 6.09 0.75
CA VAL A 146 -3.88 6.08 1.10
C VAL A 146 -4.26 7.55 1.20
N PRO A 147 -5.33 8.01 0.52
CA PRO A 147 -5.80 9.37 0.75
C PRO A 147 -6.01 9.54 2.26
N ALA A 148 -5.73 10.75 2.77
CA ALA A 148 -5.77 11.12 4.19
C ALA A 148 -6.91 10.42 4.96
N SER A 149 -6.73 10.14 6.26
CA SER A 149 -7.57 9.25 7.08
C SER A 149 -9.04 9.20 6.65
N LEU A 150 -9.67 8.02 6.75
CA LEU A 150 -11.05 7.83 6.35
C LEU A 150 -11.96 8.97 6.85
N GLU A 151 -11.74 9.47 8.08
CA GLU A 151 -12.42 10.64 8.61
C GLU A 151 -12.20 11.95 7.83
N ILE A 152 -10.98 12.26 7.38
CA ILE A 152 -10.67 13.43 6.55
C ILE A 152 -11.40 13.36 5.21
N GLN A 153 -11.42 12.18 4.59
CA GLN A 153 -12.10 11.99 3.31
C GLN A 153 -13.62 12.03 3.44
N VAL A 154 -14.17 11.34 4.45
CA VAL A 154 -15.60 11.41 4.81
C VAL A 154 -15.97 12.87 5.07
N SER A 155 -15.18 13.58 5.88
CA SER A 155 -15.36 15.00 6.19
C SER A 155 -15.39 15.86 4.93
N LYS A 156 -14.42 15.72 4.01
CA LYS A 156 -14.40 16.46 2.74
C LYS A 156 -15.63 16.18 1.87
N ALA A 157 -15.97 14.91 1.67
CA ALA A 157 -17.13 14.53 0.86
C ALA A 157 -18.45 15.06 1.47
N LEU A 158 -18.57 15.02 2.80
CA LEU A 158 -19.72 15.57 3.52
C LEU A 158 -19.80 17.10 3.39
N LYS A 159 -18.67 17.82 3.46
CA LYS A 159 -18.62 19.28 3.26
C LYS A 159 -18.97 19.69 1.82
N GLU A 160 -18.58 18.89 0.83
CA GLU A 160 -18.95 19.12 -0.56
C GLU A 160 -20.47 18.95 -0.75
N LYS A 161 -21.02 17.83 -0.25
CA LYS A 161 -22.44 17.46 -0.38
C LYS A 161 -23.38 18.32 0.46
N TYR A 162 -22.99 18.66 1.69
CA TYR A 162 -23.83 19.41 2.64
C TYR A 162 -23.18 20.75 2.99
N LYS A 163 -23.70 21.83 2.40
CA LYS A 163 -23.19 23.20 2.58
C LYS A 163 -23.07 23.62 4.05
N LYS A 164 -23.97 23.13 4.92
CA LYS A 164 -23.99 23.41 6.37
C LYS A 164 -22.75 22.93 7.12
N LEU A 165 -22.01 21.97 6.56
CA LEU A 165 -20.84 21.38 7.21
C LEU A 165 -19.53 22.10 6.82
N ARG A 166 -19.53 22.97 5.81
CA ARG A 166 -18.32 23.59 5.24
C ARG A 166 -17.58 24.52 6.22
N SER A 167 -18.30 25.11 7.16
CA SER A 167 -17.74 26.02 8.17
C SER A 167 -17.05 25.31 9.32
N LEU A 168 -17.21 23.99 9.46
CA LEU A 168 -16.60 23.22 10.53
C LEU A 168 -15.12 23.02 10.24
N ALA A 169 -14.26 23.26 11.23
CA ALA A 169 -12.82 23.22 11.03
C ALA A 169 -12.29 21.78 11.11
N GLY A 170 -12.77 21.01 12.09
CA GLY A 170 -12.27 19.66 12.35
C GLY A 170 -13.07 18.54 11.69
N GLU A 171 -12.40 17.44 11.37
CA GLU A 171 -13.01 16.22 10.83
C GLU A 171 -14.00 15.59 11.81
N ASP A 172 -13.62 15.53 13.09
CA ASP A 172 -14.41 14.89 14.13
C ASP A 172 -15.66 15.71 14.50
N GLU A 173 -15.57 17.04 14.37
CA GLU A 173 -16.70 17.96 14.45
C GLU A 173 -17.63 17.79 13.24
N THR A 174 -17.06 17.68 12.05
CA THR A 174 -17.80 17.47 10.79
C THR A 174 -18.57 16.15 10.81
N ILE A 175 -17.94 15.08 11.28
CA ILE A 175 -18.54 13.74 11.39
C ILE A 175 -19.67 13.74 12.41
N ARG A 176 -19.47 14.32 13.60
CA ARG A 176 -20.53 14.44 14.61
C ARG A 176 -21.72 15.23 14.09
N ALA A 177 -21.48 16.39 13.48
CA ALA A 177 -22.54 17.21 12.89
C ALA A 177 -23.28 16.46 11.77
N ALA A 178 -22.58 15.68 10.94
CA ALA A 178 -23.20 14.86 9.90
C ALA A 178 -24.04 13.70 10.46
N CYS A 179 -23.57 13.02 11.51
CA CYS A 179 -24.35 11.98 12.20
C CYS A 179 -25.67 12.56 12.73
N HIS A 180 -25.64 13.75 13.35
CA HIS A 180 -26.84 14.44 13.79
C HIS A 180 -27.75 14.84 12.63
N LEU A 181 -27.18 15.44 11.57
CA LEU A 181 -27.92 15.88 10.40
C LEU A 181 -28.67 14.74 9.69
N LEU A 182 -28.06 13.56 9.65
CA LEU A 182 -28.58 12.39 8.93
C LEU A 182 -29.28 11.38 9.85
N SER A 183 -29.25 11.62 11.17
CA SER A 183 -29.82 10.73 12.19
C SER A 183 -29.32 9.28 12.07
N ILE A 184 -28.03 9.12 11.83
CA ILE A 184 -27.35 7.81 11.73
C ILE A 184 -26.17 7.75 12.69
N SER A 185 -25.76 6.53 13.05
CA SER A 185 -24.57 6.32 13.87
C SER A 185 -23.30 6.72 13.10
N ARG A 186 -22.21 6.97 13.84
CA ARG A 186 -20.88 7.20 13.22
C ARG A 186 -20.45 6.01 12.36
N GLU A 187 -20.72 4.79 12.82
CA GLU A 187 -20.38 3.58 12.08
C GLU A 187 -21.18 3.47 10.78
N ASP A 188 -22.48 3.80 10.79
CA ASP A 188 -23.31 3.76 9.58
C ASP A 188 -22.99 4.90 8.62
N LEU A 189 -22.63 6.08 9.13
CA LEU A 189 -22.12 7.20 8.32
C LEU A 189 -20.82 6.80 7.62
N ILE A 190 -19.89 6.18 8.33
CA ILE A 190 -18.63 5.70 7.76
C ILE A 190 -18.90 4.62 6.71
N ARG A 191 -19.73 3.60 7.02
CA ARG A 191 -20.08 2.52 6.08
C ARG A 191 -20.76 3.03 4.80
N SER A 192 -21.70 3.96 4.93
CA SER A 192 -22.38 4.58 3.77
C SER A 192 -21.45 5.49 2.97
N SER A 193 -20.50 6.16 3.65
CA SER A 193 -19.50 7.00 3.01
C SER A 193 -18.37 6.19 2.35
N VAL A 194 -18.07 4.97 2.80
CA VAL A 194 -17.15 4.04 2.12
C VAL A 194 -17.64 3.67 0.71
N GLY A 195 -18.95 3.76 0.44
CA GLY A 195 -19.52 3.71 -0.91
C GLY A 195 -19.29 4.99 -1.73
N LEU A 196 -19.26 6.16 -1.08
CA LEU A 196 -18.96 7.48 -1.69
C LEU A 196 -17.47 7.72 -1.91
N LEU A 197 -16.61 7.05 -1.13
CA LEU A 197 -15.14 7.16 -1.15
C LEU A 197 -14.44 6.18 -2.08
N ALA A 198 -15.16 5.64 -3.07
CA ALA A 198 -14.50 5.19 -4.29
C ALA A 198 -13.91 6.43 -4.99
N ASN A 199 -12.78 6.94 -4.46
CA ASN A 199 -11.94 7.91 -5.13
C ASN A 199 -11.51 7.24 -6.43
N LYS A 200 -12.28 7.48 -7.49
CA LYS A 200 -12.17 6.77 -8.76
C LYS A 200 -10.74 6.84 -9.28
N LYS A 201 -10.03 7.95 -9.06
CA LYS A 201 -8.63 8.11 -9.44
C LYS A 201 -7.69 7.23 -8.60
N TRP A 202 -7.86 7.20 -7.27
CA TRP A 202 -7.12 6.31 -6.38
C TRP A 202 -7.40 4.84 -6.69
N PHE A 203 -8.67 4.46 -6.80
CA PHE A 203 -9.07 3.08 -7.09
C PHE A 203 -8.58 2.66 -8.48
N ILE A 204 -8.67 3.52 -9.50
CA ILE A 204 -8.08 3.26 -10.82
C ILE A 204 -6.56 3.12 -10.75
N ASP A 205 -5.84 3.98 -10.03
CA ASP A 205 -4.38 3.89 -9.86
C ASP A 205 -4.00 2.60 -9.10
N PHE A 206 -4.77 2.22 -8.08
CA PHE A 206 -4.61 0.95 -7.36
C PHE A 206 -4.88 -0.26 -8.26
N CYS A 207 -5.98 -0.25 -9.01
CA CYS A 207 -6.35 -1.32 -9.95
C CYS A 207 -5.30 -1.47 -11.05
N LYS A 208 -4.78 -0.38 -11.63
CA LYS A 208 -3.67 -0.41 -12.61
C LYS A 208 -2.40 -1.05 -12.04
N ARG A 209 -2.16 -0.93 -10.74
CA ARG A 209 -0.99 -1.52 -10.06
C ARG A 209 -1.17 -3.02 -9.73
N PHE A 210 -2.40 -3.50 -9.70
CA PHE A 210 -2.75 -4.88 -9.29
C PHE A 210 -3.25 -5.78 -10.42
N ASP A 211 -3.94 -5.23 -11.41
CA ASP A 211 -4.49 -6.01 -12.52
C ASP A 211 -3.55 -5.95 -13.71
N LYS A 212 -3.12 -7.11 -14.22
CA LYS A 212 -2.37 -7.23 -15.48
C LYS A 212 -3.29 -7.09 -16.71
N ARG A 213 -4.59 -6.93 -16.52
CA ARG A 213 -5.62 -6.87 -17.57
C ARG A 213 -6.16 -5.45 -17.87
N PHE A 214 -5.61 -4.42 -17.22
CA PHE A 214 -5.83 -3.02 -17.56
C PHE A 214 -4.56 -2.38 -18.14
#